data_AF-A0A561DGR6-F1
#
_entry.id   AF-A0A561DGR6-F1
#
_cell.length_a   1.000
_cell.length_b   1.000
_cell.length_c   1.000
_cell.angle_alpha   90.00
_cell.angle_beta   90.00
_cell.angle_gamma   90.00
#
_symmetry.space_group_name_H-M   'P 1'
#
loop_
_entity.id
_entity.type
_entity.pdbx_description
1 polymer ?
#
loop_
_entity_poly.entity_id
_entity_poly.type
_entity_poly.pdbx_seq_one_letter_code
_entity_poly.pdbx_strand_id
1 'polypeptide(L)'
;MVQALKAKMKEQKGFTLIELLAVIVILGIIAAIAIPAIGNVISKSDNKSKVQDAIQIIDAAKLYVAEKSPTDTLYLSLNGTGAADGKEATPAALNSYLDRVKDDDFIVKVTYTPATATTAAKYKYSISNHVGAAVVKSIAEASKSTASADEKELVDYTN
;
A
#
# COMPACT_ATOMS: atom_id res chain seq x y z
N MET A 1 -53.22 -18.96 36.02
CA MET A 1 -52.21 -18.26 35.19
C MET A 1 -51.21 -17.41 35.97
N VAL A 2 -51.60 -16.65 37.00
CA VAL A 2 -50.70 -15.71 37.73
C VAL A 2 -49.56 -16.41 38.51
N GLN A 3 -49.76 -17.65 38.97
CA GLN A 3 -48.73 -18.38 39.72
C GLN A 3 -47.52 -18.79 38.87
N ALA A 4 -47.70 -19.04 37.56
CA ALA A 4 -46.61 -19.39 36.65
C ALA A 4 -45.68 -18.19 36.35
N LEU A 5 -46.21 -16.96 36.32
CA LEU A 5 -45.40 -15.74 36.22
C LEU A 5 -44.56 -15.48 37.48
N LYS A 6 -45.12 -15.72 38.67
CA LYS A 6 -44.42 -15.54 39.95
C LYS A 6 -43.24 -16.51 40.13
N ALA A 7 -43.35 -17.74 39.60
CA ALA A 7 -42.26 -18.70 39.61
C ALA A 7 -41.09 -18.23 38.72
N LYS A 8 -41.38 -17.73 37.50
CA LYS A 8 -40.37 -17.22 36.57
C LYS A 8 -39.57 -16.02 37.10
N MET A 9 -40.18 -15.17 37.94
CA MET A 9 -39.49 -14.01 38.54
C MET A 9 -38.53 -14.40 39.68
N LYS A 10 -38.74 -15.55 40.33
CA LYS A 10 -37.84 -16.07 41.38
C LYS A 10 -36.60 -16.79 40.83
N GLU A 11 -36.58 -17.14 39.54
CA GLU A 11 -35.46 -17.82 38.90
C GLU A 11 -34.40 -16.87 38.31
N GLN A 12 -34.59 -15.55 38.41
CA GLN A 12 -33.54 -14.60 38.03
C GLN A 12 -32.49 -14.52 39.14
N LYS A 13 -31.61 -15.52 39.19
CA LYS A 13 -30.35 -15.42 39.94
C LYS A 13 -29.52 -14.31 39.29
N GLY A 14 -29.44 -13.16 39.96
CA GLY A 14 -28.67 -12.01 39.49
C GLY A 14 -27.19 -12.34 39.38
N PHE A 15 -26.56 -11.85 38.32
CA PHE A 15 -25.11 -11.91 38.10
C PHE A 15 -24.40 -11.21 39.26
N THR A 16 -23.36 -11.83 39.83
CA THR A 16 -22.64 -11.24 40.96
C THR A 16 -21.59 -10.24 40.47
N LEU A 17 -21.34 -9.18 41.25
CA LEU A 17 -20.31 -8.19 40.89
C LEU A 17 -18.91 -8.81 40.82
N ILE A 18 -18.66 -9.88 41.58
CA ILE A 18 -17.36 -10.56 41.57
C ILE A 18 -17.13 -11.37 40.30
N GLU A 19 -18.19 -11.96 39.72
CA GLU A 19 -18.13 -12.60 38.40
C GLU A 19 -17.81 -11.57 37.31
N LEU A 20 -18.41 -10.38 37.40
CA LEU A 20 -18.13 -9.29 36.45
C LEU A 20 -16.69 -8.78 36.61
N LEU A 21 -16.20 -8.67 37.84
CA LEU A 21 -14.84 -8.24 38.14
C LEU A 21 -13.80 -9.22 37.58
N ALA A 22 -13.99 -10.52 37.77
CA ALA A 22 -13.05 -11.52 37.24
C ALA A 22 -12.95 -11.45 35.70
N VAL A 23 -14.07 -11.23 35.01
CA VAL A 23 -14.11 -11.13 33.54
C VAL A 23 -13.33 -9.90 33.04
N ILE A 24 -13.54 -8.72 33.63
CA ILE A 24 -12.84 -7.51 33.18
C ILE A 24 -11.33 -7.58 33.43
N VAL A 25 -10.89 -8.27 34.49
CA VAL A 25 -9.46 -8.49 34.77
C VAL A 25 -8.84 -9.35 33.66
N ILE A 26 -9.49 -10.46 33.30
CA ILE A 26 -9.01 -11.34 32.22
C ILE A 26 -9.00 -10.59 30.87
N LEU A 27 -10.07 -9.86 30.54
CA LEU A 27 -10.14 -9.05 29.33
C LEU A 27 -9.06 -7.96 29.30
N GLY A 28 -8.75 -7.34 30.44
CA GLY A 28 -7.69 -6.34 30.58
C GLY A 28 -6.30 -6.89 30.25
N ILE A 29 -5.97 -8.09 30.75
CA ILE A 29 -4.69 -8.77 30.46
C ILE A 29 -4.58 -9.10 28.97
N ILE A 30 -5.64 -9.64 28.37
CA ILE A 30 -5.67 -9.96 26.94
C ILE A 30 -5.52 -8.68 26.10
N ALA A 31 -6.27 -7.63 26.43
CA ALA A 31 -6.24 -6.36 25.72
C ALA A 31 -4.85 -5.71 25.73
N ALA A 32 -4.12 -5.80 26.85
CA ALA A 32 -2.77 -5.22 26.96
C ALA A 32 -1.78 -5.79 25.94
N ILE A 33 -1.89 -7.07 25.57
CA ILE A 33 -1.04 -7.71 24.56
C ILE A 33 -1.65 -7.56 23.16
N ALA A 34 -2.97 -7.71 23.05
CA ALA A 34 -3.66 -7.72 21.77
C ALA A 34 -3.63 -6.37 21.05
N ILE A 35 -3.81 -5.25 21.76
CA ILE A 35 -3.87 -3.91 21.15
C ILE A 35 -2.57 -3.55 20.40
N PRO A 36 -1.37 -3.60 21.02
CA PRO A 36 -0.13 -3.27 20.30
C PRO A 36 0.19 -4.28 19.20
N ALA A 37 -0.11 -5.56 19.40
CA ALA A 37 0.12 -6.59 18.39
C ALA A 37 -0.74 -6.37 17.14
N ILE A 38 -2.05 -6.12 17.31
CA ILE A 38 -2.98 -5.84 16.22
C ILE A 38 -2.61 -4.52 15.53
N GLY A 39 -2.24 -3.49 16.28
CA GLY A 39 -1.78 -2.21 15.71
C GLY A 39 -0.59 -2.38 14.77
N ASN A 40 0.42 -3.14 15.18
CA ASN A 40 1.60 -3.40 14.33
C ASN A 40 1.24 -4.19 13.06
N VAL A 41 0.32 -5.16 13.17
CA VAL A 41 -0.15 -5.95 12.01
C VAL A 41 -0.91 -5.05 11.02
N ILE A 42 -1.78 -4.16 11.52
CA ILE A 42 -2.52 -3.22 10.68
C ILE A 42 -1.56 -2.27 9.96
N SER A 43 -0.63 -1.62 10.69
CA SER A 43 0.34 -0.71 10.08
C SER A 43 1.19 -1.40 9.00
N LYS A 44 1.63 -2.65 9.25
CA LYS A 44 2.38 -3.42 8.25
C LYS A 44 1.51 -3.75 7.03
N SER A 45 0.24 -4.09 7.24
CA SER A 45 -0.71 -4.35 6.16
C SER A 45 -0.95 -3.11 5.31
N ASP A 46 -1.11 -1.95 5.95
CA ASP A 46 -1.32 -0.67 5.27
C ASP A 46 -0.09 -0.29 4.44
N ASN A 47 1.10 -0.43 5.01
CA ASN A 47 2.35 -0.18 4.30
C ASN A 47 2.56 -1.14 3.12
N LYS A 48 2.23 -2.42 3.29
CA LYS A 48 2.25 -3.39 2.19
C LYS A 48 1.24 -3.02 1.08
N SER A 49 0.05 -2.56 1.43
CA SER A 49 -0.94 -2.08 0.45
C SER A 49 -0.40 -0.90 -0.35
N LYS A 50 0.20 0.10 0.31
CA LYS A 50 0.81 1.27 -0.36
C LYS A 50 1.95 0.86 -1.30
N VAL A 51 2.77 -0.12 -0.92
CA VAL A 51 3.84 -0.64 -1.79
C VAL A 51 3.24 -1.43 -2.96
N GLN A 52 2.17 -2.19 -2.74
CA GLN A 52 1.47 -2.92 -3.79
C GLN A 52 0.83 -1.99 -4.82
N ASP A 53 0.28 -0.85 -4.41
CA ASP A 53 -0.22 0.18 -5.33
C ASP A 53 0.91 0.71 -6.22
N ALA A 54 2.11 0.90 -5.66
CA ALA A 54 3.30 1.32 -6.41
C ALA A 54 3.72 0.29 -7.47
N ILE A 55 3.65 -1.00 -7.14
CA ILE A 55 3.92 -2.10 -8.07
C ILE A 55 2.89 -2.10 -9.20
N GLN A 56 1.60 -1.90 -8.88
CA GLN A 56 0.54 -1.84 -9.88
C GLN A 56 0.74 -0.68 -10.87
N ILE A 57 1.21 0.47 -10.39
CA ILE A 57 1.60 1.61 -11.22
C ILE A 57 2.75 1.25 -12.17
N ILE A 58 3.78 0.56 -11.66
CA ILE A 58 4.91 0.10 -12.47
C ILE A 58 4.45 -0.92 -13.53
N ASP A 59 3.54 -1.83 -13.20
CA ASP A 59 3.03 -2.80 -14.16
C ASP A 59 2.23 -2.15 -15.28
N ALA A 60 1.46 -1.11 -14.98
CA ALA A 60 0.82 -0.27 -15.99
C ALA A 60 1.87 0.43 -16.90
N ALA A 61 2.97 0.90 -16.32
CA ALA A 61 4.07 1.49 -17.08
C ALA A 61 4.78 0.46 -17.98
N LYS A 62 4.96 -0.78 -17.51
CA LYS A 62 5.48 -1.87 -18.34
C LYS A 62 4.58 -2.15 -19.54
N LEU A 63 3.26 -2.16 -19.34
CA LEU A 63 2.31 -2.37 -20.43
C LEU A 63 2.38 -1.24 -21.48
N TYR A 64 2.46 0.01 -21.01
CA TYR A 64 2.67 1.15 -21.91
C TYR A 64 4.00 1.05 -22.70
N VAL A 65 5.09 0.69 -22.01
CA VAL A 65 6.40 0.50 -22.64
C VAL A 65 6.39 -0.67 -23.63
N ALA A 66 5.65 -1.73 -23.35
CA ALA A 66 5.50 -2.86 -24.27
C ALA A 66 4.76 -2.46 -25.56
N GLU A 67 3.73 -1.61 -25.46
CA GLU A 67 3.01 -1.11 -26.64
C GLU A 67 3.85 -0.10 -27.44
N LYS A 68 4.45 0.89 -26.76
CA LYS A 68 5.10 2.02 -27.44
C LYS A 68 6.57 1.75 -27.81
N SER A 69 7.21 0.81 -27.12
CA SER A 69 8.63 0.46 -27.27
C SER A 69 9.55 1.70 -27.32
N PRO A 70 9.51 2.58 -26.30
CA PRO A 70 10.34 3.78 -26.27
C PRO A 70 11.82 3.41 -26.35
N THR A 71 12.56 4.15 -27.18
CA THR A 71 14.01 3.99 -27.39
C THR A 71 14.82 4.98 -26.57
N ASP A 72 14.19 5.67 -25.63
CA ASP A 72 14.80 6.68 -24.78
C ASP A 72 14.21 6.58 -23.36
N THR A 73 14.86 7.23 -22.40
CA THR A 73 14.35 7.37 -21.04
C THR A 73 13.05 8.16 -21.08
N LEU A 74 12.02 7.61 -20.43
CA LEU A 74 10.68 8.17 -20.39
C LEU A 74 10.26 8.43 -18.95
N TYR A 75 9.55 9.53 -18.74
CA TYR A 75 8.85 9.81 -17.49
C TYR A 75 7.35 9.67 -17.74
N LEU A 76 6.64 8.96 -16.87
CA LEU A 76 5.19 8.78 -16.95
C LEU A 76 4.56 9.31 -15.68
N SER A 77 3.50 10.10 -15.82
CA SER A 77 2.70 10.60 -14.71
C SER A 77 1.25 10.79 -15.16
N LEU A 78 0.30 10.83 -14.21
CA LEU A 78 -1.09 11.13 -14.54
C LEU A 78 -1.31 12.64 -14.69
N ASN A 79 -0.74 13.42 -13.77
CA ASN A 79 -0.94 14.87 -13.69
C ASN A 79 0.07 15.71 -14.50
N GLY A 80 0.98 15.10 -15.28
CA GLY A 80 1.90 15.82 -16.18
C GLY A 80 3.03 16.61 -15.49
N THR A 81 3.08 16.62 -14.16
CA THR A 81 4.14 17.28 -13.39
C THR A 81 5.26 16.28 -13.08
N GLY A 82 6.39 16.34 -13.80
CA GLY A 82 7.50 15.43 -13.50
C GLY A 82 8.65 15.31 -14.49
N ALA A 83 8.62 15.98 -15.63
CA ALA A 83 9.77 16.01 -16.53
C ALA A 83 10.84 16.96 -15.98
N ALA A 84 11.89 16.42 -15.37
CA ALA A 84 13.18 17.09 -15.37
C ALA A 84 13.85 16.77 -16.71
N ASP A 85 14.23 17.81 -17.46
CA ASP A 85 15.11 17.75 -18.64
C ASP A 85 14.47 17.24 -19.96
N GLY A 86 13.40 17.88 -20.45
CA GLY A 86 12.96 17.82 -21.86
C GLY A 86 12.55 16.44 -22.40
N LYS A 87 12.49 15.42 -21.54
CA LYS A 87 12.02 14.06 -21.84
C LYS A 87 10.56 14.03 -21.43
N GLU A 88 9.69 14.27 -22.41
CA GLU A 88 8.24 14.44 -22.24
C GLU A 88 7.67 13.49 -21.19
N ALA A 89 7.20 14.05 -20.07
CA ALA A 89 6.21 13.38 -19.24
C ALA A 89 4.94 13.38 -20.08
N THR A 90 4.61 12.28 -20.75
CA THR A 90 3.33 12.19 -21.48
C THR A 90 2.21 12.20 -20.44
N PRO A 91 1.51 13.35 -20.23
CA PRO A 91 0.49 13.43 -19.21
C PRO A 91 -0.61 12.42 -19.56
N ALA A 92 -1.19 11.77 -18.56
CA ALA A 92 -2.28 10.81 -18.74
C ALA A 92 -1.96 9.53 -19.55
N ALA A 93 -0.71 9.23 -19.90
CA ALA A 93 -0.36 8.00 -20.63
C ALA A 93 -0.75 6.71 -19.90
N LEU A 94 -0.85 6.77 -18.57
CA LEU A 94 -1.20 5.66 -17.70
C LEU A 94 -2.70 5.61 -17.33
N ASN A 95 -3.51 6.63 -17.66
CA ASN A 95 -4.93 6.67 -17.29
C ASN A 95 -5.71 5.46 -17.82
N SER A 96 -5.39 5.00 -19.04
CA SER A 96 -6.04 3.82 -19.63
C SER A 96 -5.66 2.50 -18.97
N TYR A 97 -4.58 2.50 -18.17
CA TYR A 97 -4.00 1.31 -17.55
C TYR A 97 -4.22 1.26 -16.03
N LEU A 98 -4.67 2.36 -15.43
CA LEU A 98 -4.85 2.53 -14.00
C LEU A 98 -6.30 2.87 -13.64
N ASP A 99 -7.15 1.85 -13.58
CA ASP A 99 -8.55 1.99 -13.16
C ASP A 99 -8.73 1.86 -11.63
N ARG A 100 -7.78 1.19 -10.96
CA ARG A 100 -7.91 0.81 -9.53
C ARG A 100 -7.03 1.61 -8.57
N VAL A 101 -6.06 2.37 -9.08
CA VAL A 101 -5.14 3.16 -8.27
C VAL A 101 -5.73 4.54 -8.06
N LYS A 102 -5.99 4.91 -6.81
CA LYS A 102 -6.59 6.21 -6.44
C LYS A 102 -5.57 7.35 -6.34
N ASP A 103 -4.27 7.04 -6.30
CA ASP A 103 -3.22 8.04 -6.27
C ASP A 103 -2.98 8.59 -7.68
N ASP A 104 -3.10 9.90 -7.83
CA ASP A 104 -2.96 10.62 -9.09
C ASP A 104 -1.61 11.32 -9.24
N ASP A 105 -0.86 11.44 -8.15
CA ASP A 105 0.34 12.23 -8.08
C ASP A 105 1.53 11.34 -7.74
N PHE A 106 2.10 10.76 -8.80
CA PHE A 106 3.29 9.92 -8.83
C PHE A 106 4.06 10.16 -10.15
N ILE A 107 5.33 9.76 -10.17
CA ILE A 107 6.17 9.76 -11.39
C ILE A 107 6.84 8.41 -11.53
N VAL A 108 6.63 7.74 -12.67
CA VAL A 108 7.37 6.53 -13.04
C VAL A 108 8.48 6.92 -13.99
N LYS A 109 9.73 6.58 -13.66
CA LYS A 109 10.88 6.71 -14.55
C LYS A 109 11.18 5.36 -15.19
N VAL A 110 11.15 5.34 -16.52
CA VAL A 110 11.58 4.21 -17.34
C VAL A 110 12.94 4.53 -17.93
N THR A 111 13.98 3.79 -17.50
CA THR A 111 15.32 3.94 -18.08
C THR A 111 15.53 2.86 -19.13
N TYR A 112 15.68 3.28 -20.39
CA TYR A 112 16.03 2.40 -21.50
C TYR A 112 17.55 2.27 -21.63
N THR A 113 18.03 1.02 -21.65
CA THR A 113 19.41 0.69 -22.02
C THR A 113 19.38 -0.04 -23.36
N PRO A 114 19.96 0.53 -24.43
CA PRO A 114 19.92 -0.09 -25.74
C PRO A 114 20.65 -1.42 -25.76
N ALA A 115 20.23 -2.30 -26.68
CA ALA A 115 20.94 -3.54 -26.91
C ALA A 115 22.37 -3.25 -27.41
N THR A 116 23.34 -3.99 -26.90
CA THR A 116 24.70 -4.05 -27.45
C THR A 116 24.88 -5.38 -28.17
N ALA A 117 26.01 -5.57 -28.85
CA ALA A 117 26.31 -6.83 -29.56
C ALA A 117 26.23 -8.09 -28.68
N THR A 118 26.29 -7.93 -27.34
CA THR A 118 26.31 -9.03 -26.37
C THR A 118 25.17 -8.98 -25.35
N THR A 119 24.35 -7.91 -25.34
CA THR A 119 23.31 -7.71 -24.32
C THR A 119 22.01 -7.25 -24.95
N ALA A 120 20.90 -7.90 -24.63
CA ALA A 120 19.57 -7.46 -25.04
C ALA A 120 19.24 -6.08 -24.43
N ALA A 121 18.36 -5.34 -25.09
CA ALA A 121 17.85 -4.09 -24.55
C ALA A 121 17.15 -4.34 -23.20
N LYS A 122 17.31 -3.40 -22.26
CA LYS A 122 16.73 -3.51 -20.92
C LYS A 122 15.93 -2.26 -20.58
N TYR A 123 14.81 -2.49 -19.90
CA TYR A 123 14.05 -1.44 -19.25
C TYR A 123 14.22 -1.58 -17.75
N LYS A 124 14.49 -0.46 -17.07
CA LYS A 124 14.42 -0.36 -15.61
C LYS A 124 13.28 0.57 -15.23
N TYR A 125 12.55 0.20 -14.19
CA TYR A 125 11.39 0.94 -13.70
C TYR A 125 11.64 1.41 -12.27
N SER A 126 11.39 2.68 -12.03
CA SER A 126 11.41 3.26 -10.69
C SER A 126 10.24 4.20 -10.51
N ILE A 127 9.74 4.32 -9.28
CA ILE A 127 8.63 5.19 -8.93
C ILE A 127 9.06 6.21 -7.87
N SER A 128 8.70 7.47 -8.08
CA SER A 128 8.91 8.57 -7.14
C SER A 128 7.60 9.34 -6.90
N ASN A 129 7.62 10.21 -5.90
CA ASN A 129 6.45 10.98 -5.46
C ASN A 129 5.26 10.11 -5.00
N HIS A 130 5.49 8.84 -4.68
CA HIS A 130 4.47 7.90 -4.20
C HIS A 130 4.79 7.42 -2.79
N VAL A 131 3.76 7.19 -1.96
CA VAL A 131 3.94 6.78 -0.55
C VAL A 131 4.64 5.42 -0.45
N GLY A 132 4.37 4.50 -1.38
CA GLY A 132 5.07 3.21 -1.43
C GLY A 132 6.59 3.35 -1.61
N ALA A 133 7.06 4.37 -2.34
CA ALA A 133 8.48 4.64 -2.47
C ALA A 133 9.10 5.15 -1.16
N ALA A 134 8.38 6.00 -0.43
CA ALA A 134 8.82 6.48 0.89
C ALA A 134 8.93 5.33 1.91
N VAL A 135 7.95 4.43 1.93
CA VAL A 135 7.92 3.26 2.82
C VAL A 135 9.14 2.36 2.62
N VAL A 136 9.47 2.01 1.37
CA VAL A 136 10.62 1.14 1.07
C VAL A 136 11.96 1.83 1.35
N LYS A 137 12.02 3.16 1.23
CA LYS A 137 13.21 3.95 1.56
C LYS A 137 13.34 4.32 3.03
N SER A 138 12.48 3.75 3.90
CA SER A 138 12.40 4.04 5.33
C SER A 138 12.30 5.55 5.65
N ILE A 139 11.73 6.31 4.73
CA ILE A 139 11.37 7.72 4.92
C ILE A 139 9.98 7.74 5.53
N ALA A 140 9.73 8.69 6.44
CA ALA A 140 8.46 8.81 7.16
C ALA A 140 7.24 8.49 6.27
N GLU A 141 6.47 7.47 6.69
CA GLU A 141 5.42 6.76 5.93
C GLU A 141 4.19 7.63 5.55
N ALA A 142 4.23 8.92 5.90
CA ALA A 142 3.13 9.87 5.80
C ALA A 142 3.34 10.97 4.74
N SER A 143 4.52 11.06 4.12
CA SER A 143 4.80 12.10 3.12
C SER A 143 5.26 11.48 1.80
N LYS A 144 4.58 11.85 0.71
CA LYS A 144 5.09 11.71 -0.65
C LYS A 144 6.50 12.29 -0.69
N SER A 145 7.47 11.45 -1.01
CA SER A 145 8.88 11.83 -1.01
C SER A 145 9.39 11.83 -2.45
N THR A 146 10.33 12.73 -2.74
CA THR A 146 11.07 12.75 -4.01
C THR A 146 11.97 11.53 -4.16
N ALA A 147 12.14 10.73 -3.10
CA ALA A 147 12.87 9.48 -3.15
C ALA A 147 12.23 8.51 -4.15
N SER A 148 13.09 7.94 -5.00
CA SER A 148 12.71 6.95 -6.01
C SER A 148 12.97 5.54 -5.46
N ALA A 149 11.98 4.65 -5.57
CA ALA A 149 12.14 3.23 -5.29
C ALA A 149 12.16 2.44 -6.62
N ASP A 150 13.11 1.52 -6.75
CA ASP A 150 13.18 0.64 -7.91
C ASP A 150 12.21 -0.54 -7.77
N GLU A 151 11.76 -1.10 -8.88
CA GLU A 151 10.85 -2.26 -8.91
C GLU A 151 11.31 -3.40 -7.97
N LYS A 152 12.61 -3.73 -8.00
CA LYS A 152 13.16 -4.79 -7.15
C LYS A 152 12.95 -4.49 -5.66
N GLU A 153 13.15 -3.24 -5.25
CA GLU A 153 13.02 -2.84 -3.85
C GLU A 153 11.57 -2.93 -3.37
N LEU A 154 10.61 -2.58 -4.25
CA LEU A 154 9.19 -2.70 -3.96
C LEU A 154 8.77 -4.18 -3.83
N VAL A 155 9.22 -5.03 -4.75
CA VAL A 155 8.91 -6.48 -4.71
C VAL A 155 9.52 -7.13 -3.47
N ASP A 156 10.78 -6.83 -3.14
CA ASP A 156 11.47 -7.36 -1.97
C ASP A 156 10.77 -6.96 -0.65
N TYR A 157 10.14 -5.79 -0.59
CA TYR A 157 9.38 -5.36 0.59
C TYR A 157 8.10 -6.17 0.81
N THR A 158 7.49 -6.66 -0.27
CA THR A 158 6.21 -7.38 -0.20
C THR A 158 6.35 -8.89 0.07
N ASN A 159 7.52 -9.46 -0.23
CA ASN A 159 7.85 -10.87 0.03
C ASN A 159 8.26 -11.10 1.48
#